data_AF-A0AAP9T167-F1
#
_entry.id   AF-A0AAP9T167-F1
#
_cell.length_a   1.000
_cell.length_b   1.000
_cell.length_c   1.000
_cell.angle_alpha   90.00
_cell.angle_beta   90.00
_cell.angle_gamma   90.00
#
_symmetry.space_group_name_H-M   'P 1'
#
loop_
_entity.id
_entity.type
_entity.pdbx_description
1 polymer ?
#
loop_
_entity_poly.entity_id
_entity_poly.type
_entity_poly.pdbx_seq_one_letter_code
_entity_poly.pdbx_strand_id
1 'polypeptide(L)'
;MSTNNNQPTSLNSKTYTATDACKRCQTFERYVQRNVCVACKKADNSEFRANNSNYMKDYFKAIDNKLSNKLYLSMYRQLKTMDRLEIDSDIDSIVNAFNHVDYSLDDLKAHLESKFVGDMSFENYGEIWELDHVISINTCVKNGVIEFKEVHSLDNLQPLFKKHNRQKRSKSMEEFLASNSVAASLYNNNKNGETK
;
A
#
# COMPACT_ATOMS: atom_id res chain seq x y z
N MET A 1 36.93 11.65 37.82
CA MET A 1 35.55 12.19 37.79
C MET A 1 35.43 13.17 36.62
N SER A 2 34.78 12.75 35.53
CA SER A 2 33.95 13.60 34.67
C SER A 2 33.31 12.70 33.63
N THR A 3 31.99 12.74 33.64
CA THR A 3 31.02 12.02 32.82
C THR A 3 31.10 12.45 31.36
N ASN A 4 30.75 11.55 30.43
CA ASN A 4 29.65 11.92 29.55
C ASN A 4 28.93 10.71 28.94
N ASN A 5 27.63 10.69 29.20
CA ASN A 5 26.63 9.90 28.50
C ASN A 5 26.62 10.31 27.03
N ASN A 6 26.55 9.34 26.13
CA ASN A 6 25.82 9.51 24.88
C ASN A 6 25.17 8.17 24.55
N GLN A 7 23.88 8.07 24.87
CA GLN A 7 23.00 7.11 24.21
C GLN A 7 23.02 7.40 22.71
N PRO A 8 23.07 6.37 21.84
CA PRO A 8 22.82 6.59 20.43
C PRO A 8 21.33 6.84 20.23
N THR A 9 20.99 8.11 20.07
CA THR A 9 19.75 8.58 19.47
C THR A 9 19.81 8.42 17.94
N SER A 10 18.63 8.21 17.35
CA SER A 10 18.26 8.05 15.94
C SER A 10 18.75 6.81 15.18
N LEU A 11 17.77 5.91 14.92
CA LEU A 11 17.81 4.86 13.93
C LEU A 11 17.90 5.47 12.51
N ASN A 12 19.08 5.50 11.90
CA ASN A 12 19.29 5.22 10.47
C ASN A 12 20.76 5.39 10.11
N SER A 13 21.56 4.34 10.33
CA SER A 13 22.81 4.18 9.59
C SER A 13 23.07 2.69 9.44
N LYS A 14 23.45 2.27 8.22
CA LYS A 14 23.78 0.88 7.91
C LYS A 14 24.89 0.44 8.86
N THR A 15 24.55 -0.31 9.90
CA THR A 15 25.53 -0.86 10.83
C THR A 15 26.14 -2.09 10.17
N TYR A 16 27.46 -2.10 10.01
CA TYR A 16 28.22 -3.22 9.45
C TYR A 16 28.93 -3.92 10.60
N THR A 17 28.78 -5.24 10.74
CA THR A 17 29.56 -6.04 11.68
C THR A 17 30.57 -6.88 10.93
N ALA A 18 31.83 -6.88 11.40
CA ALA A 18 32.91 -7.69 10.86
C ALA A 18 33.60 -8.42 12.00
N THR A 19 33.63 -9.76 11.93
CA THR A 19 34.57 -10.57 12.73
C THR A 19 35.52 -11.33 11.80
N ASP A 20 35.01 -11.95 10.72
CA ASP A 20 35.81 -12.70 9.74
C ASP A 20 35.59 -12.24 8.29
N ALA A 21 36.69 -12.24 7.52
CA ALA A 21 36.67 -12.02 6.08
C ALA A 21 35.73 -13.01 5.39
N CYS A 22 34.97 -12.54 4.41
CA CYS A 22 34.12 -13.43 3.63
C CYS A 22 34.95 -14.38 2.78
N LYS A 23 34.69 -15.69 2.90
CA LYS A 23 35.40 -16.74 2.17
C LYS A 23 35.34 -16.62 0.63
N ARG A 24 34.35 -15.90 0.10
CA ARG A 24 34.14 -15.72 -1.35
C ARG A 24 34.72 -14.41 -1.88
N CYS A 25 34.42 -13.29 -1.22
CA CYS A 25 34.78 -11.94 -1.69
C CYS A 25 35.99 -11.34 -0.93
N GLN A 26 36.46 -11.98 0.14
CA GLN A 26 37.47 -11.51 1.10
C GLN A 26 37.18 -10.15 1.76
N THR A 27 36.00 -9.57 1.52
CA THR A 27 35.55 -8.34 2.19
C THR A 27 34.95 -8.64 3.55
N PHE A 28 34.94 -7.63 4.42
CA PHE A 28 34.46 -7.73 5.80
C PHE A 28 33.02 -7.22 5.98
N GLU A 29 32.51 -6.42 5.04
CA GLU A 29 31.16 -5.85 5.13
C GLU A 29 30.07 -6.90 4.99
N ARG A 30 29.19 -6.96 6.01
CA ARG A 30 28.04 -7.88 6.05
C ARG A 30 26.76 -7.15 6.42
N TYR A 31 25.63 -7.64 5.88
CA TYR A 31 24.30 -7.23 6.32
C TYR A 31 23.99 -7.84 7.68
N VAL A 32 23.68 -7.01 8.68
CA VAL A 32 23.46 -7.46 10.07
C VAL A 32 22.30 -8.45 10.20
N GLN A 33 21.18 -8.20 9.52
CA GLN A 33 19.97 -9.03 9.66
C GLN A 33 20.12 -10.45 9.07
N ARG A 34 20.98 -10.64 8.07
CA ARG A 34 21.10 -11.91 7.32
C ARG A 34 22.50 -12.51 7.35
N ASN A 35 23.48 -11.82 7.94
CA ASN A 35 24.89 -12.18 7.99
C ASN A 35 25.55 -12.50 6.63
N VAL A 36 25.10 -11.83 5.55
CA VAL A 36 25.57 -12.07 4.17
C VAL A 36 26.64 -11.05 3.75
N CYS A 37 27.71 -11.46 3.03
CA CYS A 37 28.69 -10.54 2.42
C CYS A 37 27.99 -9.57 1.47
N VAL A 38 28.17 -8.27 1.72
CA VAL A 38 27.56 -7.20 0.92
C VAL A 38 28.05 -7.28 -0.54
N ALA A 39 29.36 -7.46 -0.73
CA ALA A 39 29.95 -7.53 -2.07
C ALA A 39 29.45 -8.76 -2.87
N CYS A 40 29.38 -9.94 -2.24
CA CYS A 40 28.84 -11.15 -2.86
C CYS A 40 27.38 -10.97 -3.27
N LYS A 41 26.56 -10.43 -2.35
CA LYS A 41 25.14 -10.23 -2.65
C LYS A 41 24.92 -9.24 -3.80
N LYS A 42 25.73 -8.19 -3.87
CA LYS A 42 25.72 -7.25 -5.01
C LYS A 42 26.13 -7.93 -6.31
N ALA A 43 27.18 -8.75 -6.30
CA ALA A 43 27.62 -9.51 -7.46
C ALA A 43 26.54 -10.49 -7.95
N ASP A 44 25.97 -11.28 -7.05
CA ASP A 44 24.88 -12.22 -7.34
C ASP A 44 23.66 -11.50 -7.94
N ASN A 45 23.28 -10.37 -7.35
CA ASN A 45 22.16 -9.58 -7.87
C ASN A 45 22.49 -8.97 -9.25
N SER A 46 23.74 -8.58 -9.49
CA SER A 46 24.20 -8.07 -10.79
C SER A 46 24.16 -9.15 -11.86
N GLU A 47 24.66 -10.35 -11.55
CA GLU A 47 24.63 -11.52 -12.42
C GLU A 47 23.19 -11.96 -12.71
N PHE A 48 22.34 -11.99 -11.68
CA PHE A 48 20.92 -12.28 -11.83
C PHE A 48 20.25 -11.29 -12.79
N ARG A 49 20.53 -9.98 -12.68
CA ARG A 49 19.98 -8.95 -13.58
C ARG A 49 20.51 -9.09 -15.02
N ALA A 50 21.76 -9.49 -15.19
CA ALA A 50 22.34 -9.71 -16.51
C ALA A 50 21.73 -10.94 -17.20
N ASN A 51 21.58 -12.05 -16.47
CA ASN A 51 21.04 -13.31 -16.98
C ASN A 51 19.52 -13.31 -17.11
N ASN A 52 18.85 -12.46 -16.36
CA ASN A 52 17.42 -12.24 -16.46
C ASN A 52 17.17 -10.79 -16.92
N SER A 53 17.72 -10.42 -18.09
CA SER A 53 17.59 -9.07 -18.65
C SER A 53 16.14 -8.64 -18.89
N ASN A 54 15.26 -9.62 -19.10
CA ASN A 54 13.82 -9.41 -19.20
C ASN A 54 13.11 -9.54 -17.86
N TYR A 55 13.76 -9.95 -16.75
CA TYR A 55 13.11 -10.03 -15.44
C TYR A 55 12.45 -8.72 -15.05
N MET A 56 13.16 -7.60 -15.19
CA MET A 56 12.54 -6.29 -14.91
C MET A 56 11.40 -6.01 -15.89
N LYS A 57 11.54 -6.35 -17.18
CA LYS A 57 10.48 -6.14 -18.18
C LYS A 57 9.26 -7.03 -17.95
N ASP A 58 9.44 -8.28 -17.56
CA ASP A 58 8.40 -9.28 -17.30
C ASP A 58 7.75 -9.04 -15.94
N TYR A 59 8.55 -8.66 -14.93
CA TYR A 59 8.08 -8.12 -13.65
C TYR A 59 7.26 -6.86 -13.88
N PHE A 60 7.77 -5.89 -14.63
CA PHE A 60 7.03 -4.70 -14.98
C PHE A 60 5.81 -5.02 -15.81
N LYS A 61 5.87 -5.90 -16.82
CA LYS A 61 4.74 -6.30 -17.67
C LYS A 61 3.67 -7.10 -16.93
N ALA A 62 4.05 -7.92 -15.95
CA ALA A 62 3.14 -8.59 -15.03
C ALA A 62 2.48 -7.61 -14.04
N ILE A 63 3.20 -6.53 -13.70
CA ILE A 63 2.73 -5.42 -12.85
C ILE A 63 2.04 -4.32 -13.68
N ASP A 64 2.18 -4.31 -15.01
CA ASP A 64 1.73 -3.26 -15.95
C ASP A 64 0.23 -3.37 -16.25
N ASN A 65 -0.56 -3.62 -15.22
CA ASN A 65 -1.92 -3.16 -15.20
C ASN A 65 -1.92 -1.80 -14.48
N LYS A 66 -2.01 -0.72 -15.26
CA LYS A 66 -2.08 0.67 -14.79
C LYS A 66 -3.09 0.84 -13.64
N LEU A 67 -4.23 0.15 -13.67
CA LEU A 67 -5.21 0.16 -12.59
C LEU A 67 -4.67 -0.55 -11.35
N SER A 68 -4.14 -1.77 -11.50
CA SER A 68 -3.54 -2.51 -10.38
C SER A 68 -2.54 -1.63 -9.65
N ASN A 69 -1.55 -1.08 -10.38
CA ASN A 69 -0.55 -0.17 -9.81
C ASN A 69 -1.17 1.01 -9.07
N LYS A 70 -2.22 1.62 -9.63
CA LYS A 70 -2.89 2.73 -8.98
C LYS A 70 -3.65 2.31 -7.70
N LEU A 71 -4.28 1.15 -7.68
CA LEU A 71 -4.94 0.60 -6.48
C LEU A 71 -3.90 0.26 -5.39
N TYR A 72 -2.82 -0.45 -5.74
CA TYR A 72 -1.70 -0.72 -4.85
C TYR A 72 -1.11 0.58 -4.26
N LEU A 73 -0.83 1.56 -5.13
CA LEU A 73 -0.31 2.86 -4.72
C LEU A 73 -1.29 3.62 -3.81
N SER A 74 -2.60 3.49 -4.02
CA SER A 74 -3.60 4.14 -3.16
C SER A 74 -3.56 3.59 -1.74
N MET A 75 -3.63 2.25 -1.59
CA MET A 75 -3.56 1.59 -0.28
C MET A 75 -2.21 1.87 0.40
N TYR A 76 -1.11 1.82 -0.34
CA TYR A 76 0.23 2.13 0.19
C TYR A 76 0.40 3.59 0.62
N ARG A 77 -0.13 4.56 -0.14
CA ARG A 77 -0.11 5.98 0.27
C ARG A 77 -0.92 6.20 1.55
N GLN A 78 -2.02 5.47 1.70
CA GLN A 78 -2.89 5.51 2.87
C GLN A 78 -2.21 4.86 4.10
N LEU A 79 -1.45 3.78 3.90
CA LEU A 79 -0.52 3.23 4.90
C LEU A 79 0.43 4.28 5.45
N LYS A 80 1.13 5.02 4.59
CA LYS A 80 2.04 6.11 5.01
C LYS A 80 1.36 7.22 5.81
N THR A 81 0.03 7.35 5.74
CA THR A 81 -0.71 8.30 6.55
C THR A 81 -1.14 7.74 7.91
N MET A 82 -1.25 6.42 8.04
CA MET A 82 -1.49 5.72 9.31
C MET A 82 -0.20 5.51 10.10
N ASP A 83 0.89 5.25 9.38
CA ASP A 83 2.18 4.94 9.94
C ASP A 83 3.08 6.17 9.96
N ARG A 84 3.57 6.51 11.14
CA ARG A 84 4.81 7.26 11.34
C ARG A 84 6.04 6.39 10.97
N LEU A 85 5.97 5.59 9.90
CA LEU A 85 7.05 4.66 9.54
C LEU A 85 7.89 5.20 8.39
N GLU A 86 9.21 5.13 8.60
CA GLU A 86 10.27 5.38 7.63
C GLU A 86 10.35 4.23 6.59
N ILE A 87 9.27 3.97 5.86
CA ILE A 87 9.26 2.96 4.80
C ILE A 87 9.55 3.64 3.46
N ASP A 88 10.66 3.29 2.82
CA ASP A 88 11.04 3.77 1.50
C ASP A 88 9.95 3.44 0.46
N SER A 89 9.69 4.38 -0.46
CA SER A 89 8.68 4.24 -1.52
C SER A 89 9.14 3.35 -2.68
N ASP A 90 9.90 2.30 -2.39
CA ASP A 90 10.34 1.37 -3.41
C ASP A 90 9.19 0.44 -3.86
N ILE A 91 9.32 -0.08 -5.07
CA ILE A 91 8.31 -0.91 -5.72
C ILE A 91 8.08 -2.22 -4.94
N ASP A 92 9.12 -2.75 -4.28
CA ASP A 92 9.01 -3.92 -3.41
C ASP A 92 8.06 -3.64 -2.23
N SER A 93 8.13 -2.46 -1.62
CA SER A 93 7.23 -2.04 -0.54
C SER A 93 5.77 -1.86 -1.00
N ILE A 94 5.54 -1.49 -2.27
CA ILE A 94 4.20 -1.36 -2.86
C ILE A 94 3.59 -2.74 -3.15
N VAL A 95 4.38 -3.67 -3.68
CA VAL A 95 3.96 -5.05 -3.94
C VAL A 95 3.68 -5.80 -2.63
N ASN A 96 4.43 -5.48 -1.57
CA ASN A 96 4.23 -6.08 -0.24
C ASN A 96 2.93 -5.66 0.46
N ALA A 97 2.24 -4.61 0.02
CA ALA A 97 1.00 -4.17 0.68
C ALA A 97 -0.06 -5.29 0.73
N PHE A 98 -0.16 -6.13 -0.30
CA PHE A 98 -1.09 -7.26 -0.30
C PHE A 98 -0.67 -8.42 0.60
N ASN A 99 0.60 -8.50 1.02
CA ASN A 99 1.05 -9.48 2.02
C ASN A 99 0.50 -9.17 3.42
N HIS A 100 -0.13 -8.00 3.60
CA HIS A 100 -0.69 -7.58 4.87
C HIS A 100 -2.23 -7.64 4.89
N VAL A 101 -2.88 -8.24 3.89
CA VAL A 101 -4.33 -8.50 3.84
C VAL A 101 -4.61 -9.95 3.46
N ASP A 102 -5.82 -10.42 3.78
CA ASP A 102 -6.25 -11.81 3.56
C ASP A 102 -7.02 -12.01 2.24
N TYR A 103 -6.80 -11.15 1.24
CA TYR A 103 -7.47 -11.22 -0.07
C TYR A 103 -6.50 -10.95 -1.22
N SER A 104 -6.81 -11.49 -2.40
CA SER A 104 -6.06 -11.26 -3.62
C SER A 104 -6.49 -9.97 -4.34
N LEU A 105 -5.70 -9.53 -5.32
CA LEU A 105 -6.07 -8.38 -6.15
C LEU A 105 -7.38 -8.62 -6.92
N ASP A 106 -7.63 -9.86 -7.33
CA ASP A 106 -8.85 -10.20 -8.08
C ASP A 106 -10.07 -10.18 -7.15
N ASP A 107 -9.93 -10.59 -5.89
CA ASP A 107 -10.98 -10.44 -4.87
C ASP A 107 -11.32 -8.96 -4.66
N LEU A 108 -10.30 -8.09 -4.55
CA LEU A 108 -10.50 -6.65 -4.43
C LEU A 108 -11.23 -6.08 -5.65
N LYS A 109 -10.84 -6.48 -6.86
CA LYS A 109 -11.51 -6.03 -8.09
C LYS A 109 -12.96 -6.48 -8.12
N ALA A 110 -13.23 -7.77 -7.91
CA ALA A 110 -14.60 -8.29 -7.90
C ALA A 110 -15.47 -7.58 -6.86
N HIS A 111 -14.91 -7.32 -5.67
CA HIS A 111 -15.60 -6.58 -4.61
C HIS A 111 -15.91 -5.13 -5.00
N LEU A 112 -14.94 -4.40 -5.57
CA LEU A 112 -15.15 -3.01 -6.01
C LEU A 112 -16.14 -2.93 -7.18
N GLU A 113 -16.02 -3.83 -8.15
CA GLU A 113 -16.90 -3.88 -9.32
C GLU A 113 -18.36 -4.14 -8.91
N SER A 114 -18.58 -5.04 -7.93
CA SER A 114 -19.92 -5.29 -7.37
C SER A 114 -20.57 -4.07 -6.72
N LYS A 115 -19.78 -3.03 -6.41
CA LYS A 115 -20.22 -1.78 -5.77
C LYS A 115 -20.21 -0.58 -6.73
N PHE A 116 -19.87 -0.78 -8.01
CA PHE A 116 -19.91 0.31 -8.99
C PHE A 116 -21.32 0.85 -9.17
N VAL A 117 -21.39 2.17 -9.34
CA VAL A 117 -22.64 2.90 -9.52
C VAL A 117 -22.49 3.90 -10.65
N GLY A 118 -23.54 4.07 -11.47
CA GLY A 118 -23.49 4.95 -12.63
C GLY A 118 -22.36 4.57 -13.59
N ASP A 119 -21.58 5.55 -14.03
CA ASP A 119 -20.52 5.34 -15.03
C ASP A 119 -19.18 4.87 -14.44
N MET A 120 -19.15 4.29 -13.23
CA MET A 120 -17.90 3.77 -12.67
C MET A 120 -17.40 2.56 -13.47
N SER A 121 -16.13 2.61 -13.86
CA SER A 121 -15.44 1.50 -14.50
C SER A 121 -13.98 1.50 -14.09
N PHE A 122 -13.27 0.39 -14.24
CA PHE A 122 -11.86 0.34 -13.94
C PHE A 122 -11.01 1.26 -14.83
N GLU A 123 -11.46 1.49 -16.06
CA GLU A 123 -10.83 2.36 -17.05
C GLU A 123 -10.78 3.81 -16.57
N ASN A 124 -11.78 4.25 -15.80
CA ASN A 124 -11.90 5.62 -15.29
C ASN A 124 -11.48 5.79 -13.82
N TYR A 125 -10.76 4.82 -13.25
CA TYR A 125 -10.18 4.92 -11.91
C TYR A 125 -9.15 6.06 -11.80
N GLY A 126 -9.34 6.90 -10.77
CA GLY A 126 -8.57 8.11 -10.48
C GLY A 126 -9.06 9.35 -11.22
N GLU A 127 -9.90 9.17 -12.24
CA GLU A 127 -10.53 10.24 -13.02
C GLU A 127 -11.93 10.54 -12.48
N ILE A 128 -12.80 9.51 -12.45
CA ILE A 128 -14.21 9.64 -12.04
C ILE A 128 -14.42 9.18 -10.60
N TRP A 129 -13.79 8.07 -10.20
CA TRP A 129 -13.87 7.52 -8.85
C TRP A 129 -12.50 7.19 -8.27
N GLU A 130 -12.44 7.06 -6.95
CA GLU A 130 -11.25 6.69 -6.18
C GLU A 130 -11.63 5.61 -5.16
N LEU A 131 -10.63 4.88 -4.68
CA LEU A 131 -10.77 3.94 -3.58
C LEU A 131 -10.99 4.73 -2.27
N ASP A 132 -12.09 4.46 -1.58
CA ASP A 132 -12.46 5.08 -0.31
C ASP A 132 -12.60 4.03 0.80
N HIS A 133 -12.46 4.50 2.04
CA HIS A 133 -12.74 3.71 3.23
C HIS A 133 -14.14 4.01 3.77
N VAL A 134 -14.97 2.99 3.97
CA VAL A 134 -16.31 3.12 4.56
C VAL A 134 -16.21 3.80 5.92
N ILE A 135 -15.38 3.25 6.80
CA ILE A 135 -14.90 3.85 8.04
C ILE A 135 -13.56 4.52 7.74
N SER A 136 -13.53 5.84 7.80
CA SER A 136 -12.32 6.59 7.48
C SER A 136 -11.14 6.18 8.36
N ILE A 137 -9.94 6.19 7.79
CA ILE A 137 -8.68 5.91 8.51
C ILE A 137 -8.57 6.70 9.82
N ASN A 138 -8.90 8.00 9.80
CA ASN A 138 -8.86 8.85 10.98
C ASN A 138 -9.81 8.34 12.08
N THR A 139 -10.98 7.84 11.69
CA THR A 139 -11.95 7.25 12.62
C THR A 139 -11.42 5.92 13.18
N CYS A 140 -10.84 5.06 12.33
CA CYS A 140 -10.19 3.82 12.78
C CYS A 140 -9.12 4.10 13.84
N VAL A 141 -8.19 5.02 13.55
CA VAL A 141 -7.11 5.40 14.46
C VAL A 141 -7.65 5.97 15.77
N LYS A 142 -8.66 6.84 15.73
CA LYS A 142 -9.31 7.38 16.93
C LYS A 142 -9.96 6.31 17.80
N ASN A 143 -10.46 5.25 17.18
CA ASN A 143 -11.09 4.12 17.85
C ASN A 143 -10.08 3.02 18.24
N GLY A 144 -8.78 3.24 18.01
CA GLY A 144 -7.73 2.26 18.33
C GLY A 144 -7.56 1.14 17.30
N VAL A 145 -8.27 1.19 16.17
CA VAL A 145 -8.09 0.26 15.06
C VAL A 145 -6.94 0.74 14.19
N ILE A 146 -5.77 0.13 14.38
CA ILE A 146 -4.52 0.51 13.69
C ILE A 146 -3.95 -0.63 12.84
N GLU A 147 -4.47 -1.84 12.97
CA GLU A 147 -4.03 -2.99 12.20
C GLU A 147 -4.36 -2.79 10.72
N PHE A 148 -3.33 -2.85 9.86
CA PHE A 148 -3.49 -2.55 8.43
C PHE A 148 -4.59 -3.41 7.77
N LYS A 149 -4.60 -4.71 8.08
CA LYS A 149 -5.59 -5.66 7.55
C LYS A 149 -7.04 -5.31 7.91
N GLU A 150 -7.26 -4.71 9.08
CA GLU A 150 -8.59 -4.35 9.55
C GLU A 150 -9.04 -3.07 8.84
N VAL A 151 -8.15 -2.08 8.78
CA VAL A 151 -8.44 -0.81 8.07
C VAL A 151 -8.64 -1.05 6.58
N HIS A 152 -7.86 -1.93 5.96
CA HIS A 152 -7.91 -2.22 4.52
C HIS A 152 -8.67 -3.51 4.19
N SER A 153 -9.55 -3.97 5.07
CA SER A 153 -10.44 -5.10 4.80
C SER A 153 -11.37 -4.79 3.62
N LEU A 154 -11.78 -5.81 2.86
CA LEU A 154 -12.73 -5.63 1.76
C LEU A 154 -14.00 -4.90 2.23
N ASP A 155 -14.57 -5.30 3.36
CA ASP A 155 -15.77 -4.66 3.92
C ASP A 155 -15.60 -3.17 4.22
N ASN A 156 -14.37 -2.73 4.50
CA ASN A 156 -14.06 -1.33 4.72
C ASN A 156 -13.66 -0.58 3.44
N LEU A 157 -13.50 -1.24 2.30
CA LEU A 157 -13.15 -0.63 1.02
C LEU A 157 -14.37 -0.49 0.10
N GLN A 158 -14.49 0.67 -0.55
CA GLN A 158 -15.55 0.96 -1.51
C GLN A 158 -15.08 1.87 -2.65
N PRO A 159 -15.67 1.74 -3.85
CA PRO A 159 -15.51 2.76 -4.89
C PRO A 159 -16.35 3.99 -4.53
N LEU A 160 -15.78 5.17 -4.66
CA LEU A 160 -16.52 6.41 -4.43
C LEU A 160 -16.15 7.45 -5.48
N PHE A 161 -17.14 8.18 -6.02
CA PHE A 161 -16.87 9.25 -6.97
C PHE A 161 -15.88 10.23 -6.34
N LYS A 162 -14.87 10.63 -7.10
CA LYS A 162 -13.74 11.44 -6.62
C LYS A 162 -14.21 12.71 -5.90
N LYS A 163 -15.22 13.37 -6.48
CA LYS A 163 -15.87 14.55 -5.88
C LYS A 163 -16.54 14.21 -4.53
N HIS A 164 -17.26 13.09 -4.45
CA HIS A 164 -17.92 12.66 -3.22
C HIS A 164 -16.91 12.23 -2.16
N ASN A 165 -15.82 11.55 -2.52
CA ASN A 165 -14.73 11.21 -1.59
C ASN A 165 -14.15 12.46 -0.92
N ARG A 166 -13.84 13.50 -1.71
CA ARG A 166 -13.34 14.79 -1.17
C ARG A 166 -14.36 15.51 -0.28
N GLN A 167 -15.65 15.32 -0.52
CA GLN A 167 -16.73 15.92 0.29
C GLN A 167 -17.02 15.12 1.58
N LYS A 168 -16.98 13.78 1.51
CA LYS A 168 -17.20 12.86 2.63
C LYS A 168 -16.16 13.07 3.72
N ARG A 169 -14.88 13.25 3.35
CA ARG A 169 -13.77 13.40 4.31
C ARG A 169 -13.77 12.24 5.31
N SER A 170 -13.85 12.54 6.61
CA SER A 170 -13.92 11.54 7.68
C SER A 170 -15.34 11.17 8.12
N LYS A 171 -16.37 11.71 7.47
CA LYS A 171 -17.77 11.37 7.78
C LYS A 171 -18.06 9.91 7.41
N SER A 172 -19.01 9.30 8.12
CA SER A 172 -19.61 8.04 7.67
C SER A 172 -20.38 8.26 6.36
N MET A 173 -20.67 7.17 5.65
CA MET A 173 -21.50 7.26 4.44
C MET A 173 -22.90 7.80 4.79
N GLU A 174 -23.47 7.38 5.91
CA GLU A 174 -24.77 7.85 6.39
C GLU A 174 -24.78 9.36 6.64
N GLU A 175 -23.79 9.89 7.36
CA GLU A 175 -23.64 11.33 7.61
C GLU A 175 -23.43 12.12 6.29
N PHE A 176 -22.63 11.56 5.37
CA PHE A 176 -22.42 12.17 4.07
C PHE A 176 -23.71 12.25 3.25
N LEU A 177 -24.44 11.14 3.13
CA LEU A 177 -25.69 11.06 2.37
C LEU A 177 -26.78 11.93 2.98
N ALA A 178 -26.92 11.95 4.30
CA ALA A 178 -27.87 12.82 5.00
C ALA A 178 -27.62 14.32 4.71
N SER A 179 -26.36 14.70 4.51
CA SER A 179 -25.96 16.08 4.20
C SER A 179 -25.86 16.39 2.70
N ASN A 180 -26.07 15.43 1.81
CA ASN A 180 -25.91 15.59 0.36
C ASN A 180 -27.00 14.81 -0.41
N SER A 181 -28.14 15.47 -0.64
CA SER A 181 -29.32 14.88 -1.30
C SER A 181 -29.06 14.35 -2.71
N VAL A 182 -28.15 14.99 -3.46
CA VAL A 182 -27.73 14.52 -4.79
C VAL A 182 -26.99 13.19 -4.69
N ALA A 183 -26.03 13.09 -3.77
CA ALA A 183 -25.33 11.83 -3.52
C ALA A 183 -26.30 10.75 -2.99
N ALA A 184 -27.21 11.10 -2.07
CA ALA A 184 -28.21 10.17 -1.55
C ALA A 184 -29.07 9.54 -2.65
N SER A 185 -29.53 10.35 -3.60
CA SER A 185 -30.31 9.87 -4.74
C SER A 185 -29.51 8.87 -5.60
N LEU A 186 -28.21 9.12 -5.79
CA LEU A 186 -27.35 8.27 -6.62
C LEU A 186 -27.01 6.92 -5.98
N TYR A 187 -26.69 6.92 -4.68
CA TYR A 187 -26.22 5.72 -3.98
C TYR A 187 -27.35 4.87 -3.38
N ASN A 188 -28.48 5.48 -3.01
CA ASN A 188 -29.61 4.72 -2.45
C ASN A 188 -30.39 3.95 -3.53
N ASN A 189 -30.45 4.46 -4.77
CA ASN A 189 -31.14 3.79 -5.86
C ASN A 189 -30.45 2.49 -6.31
N ASN A 190 -29.14 2.34 -6.06
CA ASN A 190 -28.39 1.12 -6.41
C ASN A 190 -28.55 -0.02 -5.40
N LYS A 191 -29.11 0.21 -4.20
CA LYS A 191 -29.45 -0.89 -3.27
C LYS A 191 -30.68 -1.69 -3.68
N ASN A 192 -31.49 -1.16 -4.61
CA ASN A 192 -32.76 -1.76 -5.01
C ASN A 192 -32.70 -2.54 -6.34
N GLY A 193 -31.50 -2.79 -6.89
CA GLY A 193 -31.30 -3.78 -7.95
C GLY A 193 -32.32 -3.73 -9.09
N GLU A 194 -32.51 -2.57 -9.74
CA GLU A 194 -33.14 -2.56 -11.05
C GLU A 194 -32.14 -3.11 -12.06
N THR A 195 -32.21 -4.43 -12.22
CA THR A 195 -31.66 -5.15 -13.36
C THR A 195 -32.35 -4.59 -14.61
N LYS A 196 -31.60 -3.81 -15.40
CA LYS A 196 -31.94 -3.56 -16.81
C LYS A 196 -31.34 -4.65 -17.68
#